data_AF-A0A2N3FC96-F1
#
_entry.id   AF-A0A2N3FC96-F1
#
_cell.length_a   1.000
_cell.length_b   1.000
_cell.length_c   1.000
_cell.angle_alpha   90.00
_cell.angle_beta   90.00
_cell.angle_gamma   90.00
#
_symmetry.space_group_name_H-M   'P 1'
#
loop_
_entity.id
_entity.type
_entity.pdbx_description
1 polymer ?
#
loop_
_entity_poly.entity_id
_entity_poly.type
_entity_poly.pdbx_seq_one_letter_code
_entity_poly.pdbx_strand_id
1 'polypeptide(L)'
;MTDLFEAEATTTTSLDLRRVQRLQRRSTRRKWALVFIAVGLVLTALGGSVAYNFVTTTFASNSSEIADYEGLGQGTVQVVIEPGDTGTDIAATLYGQGVVASEQAFIDAAKANPDSSGIKPGFYFMQREMKAEYALLALLDPNNRDLRKITIPEGKSIDYYFDKIASLTGATLDEVTAAAEDTEALGLPAEADGNLEGWL
;
A
#
# COMPACT_ATOMS: atom_id res chain seq x y z
N MET A 1 42.99 -84.58 -54.86
CA MET A 1 43.69 -85.11 -53.68
C MET A 1 43.83 -83.94 -52.73
N THR A 2 42.87 -83.69 -51.82
CA THR A 2 42.81 -84.24 -50.43
C THR A 2 44.15 -84.02 -49.72
N ASP A 3 44.28 -83.31 -48.60
CA ASP A 3 43.48 -83.22 -47.35
C ASP A 3 43.73 -81.85 -46.68
N LEU A 4 42.80 -81.20 -45.96
CA LEU A 4 42.20 -81.50 -44.64
C LEU A 4 43.21 -81.54 -43.48
N PHE A 5 42.73 -81.14 -42.29
CA PHE A 5 43.38 -80.84 -41.00
C PHE A 5 43.87 -79.39 -40.82
N GLU A 6 43.58 -78.67 -39.74
CA GLU A 6 42.69 -78.84 -38.57
C GLU A 6 42.83 -77.54 -37.74
N ALA A 7 41.77 -77.17 -36.99
CA ALA A 7 41.74 -76.45 -35.69
C ALA A 7 42.77 -75.30 -35.40
N GLU A 8 42.36 -74.17 -34.81
CA GLU A 8 41.84 -74.14 -33.45
C GLU A 8 41.15 -72.79 -33.13
N ALA A 9 40.11 -72.87 -32.30
CA ALA A 9 39.22 -71.80 -31.91
C ALA A 9 39.76 -70.98 -30.72
N THR A 10 39.44 -69.68 -30.69
CA THR A 10 39.09 -68.98 -29.43
C THR A 10 38.43 -67.63 -29.75
N THR A 11 37.10 -67.64 -29.93
CA THR A 11 36.27 -66.42 -29.91
C THR A 11 35.49 -66.40 -28.61
N THR A 12 36.14 -66.00 -27.52
CA THR A 12 35.50 -65.84 -26.20
C THR A 12 35.67 -64.42 -25.69
N THR A 13 35.18 -63.40 -26.41
CA THR A 13 35.03 -62.04 -25.85
C THR A 13 34.05 -61.23 -26.69
N SER A 14 32.75 -61.51 -26.60
CA SER A 14 31.76 -60.61 -27.23
C SER A 14 30.38 -60.61 -26.57
N LEU A 15 30.05 -61.66 -25.80
CA LEU A 15 28.74 -61.76 -25.15
C LEU A 15 28.66 -61.01 -23.80
N ASP A 16 29.74 -60.91 -23.03
CA ASP A 16 29.70 -60.23 -21.73
C ASP A 16 29.60 -58.69 -21.83
N LEU A 17 30.24 -58.09 -22.83
CA LEU A 17 30.22 -56.63 -23.03
C LEU A 17 28.82 -56.11 -23.39
N ARG A 18 27.99 -56.93 -24.04
CA ARG A 18 26.62 -56.55 -24.41
C ARG A 18 25.67 -56.51 -23.21
N ARG A 19 25.95 -57.25 -22.14
CA ARG A 19 25.09 -57.31 -20.94
C ARG A 19 25.30 -56.10 -20.04
N VAL A 20 26.55 -55.66 -19.87
CA VAL A 20 26.92 -54.48 -19.07
C VAL A 20 26.40 -53.19 -19.69
N GLN A 21 26.45 -53.06 -21.03
CA GLN A 21 25.94 -51.88 -21.74
C GLN A 21 24.42 -51.70 -21.65
N ARG A 22 23.64 -52.80 -21.52
CA ARG A 22 22.17 -52.72 -21.40
C ARG A 22 21.71 -52.21 -20.03
N LEU A 23 22.46 -52.50 -18.96
CA LEU A 23 22.15 -52.02 -17.60
C LEU A 23 22.49 -50.53 -17.43
N GLN A 24 23.62 -50.08 -17.99
CA GLN A 24 24.01 -48.67 -17.95
C GLN A 24 23.02 -47.75 -18.71
N ARG A 25 22.49 -48.21 -19.85
CA ARG A 25 21.48 -47.44 -20.63
C ARG A 25 20.15 -47.24 -19.90
N ARG A 26 19.78 -48.12 -18.96
CA ARG A 26 18.56 -47.95 -18.13
C ARG A 26 18.78 -47.00 -16.96
N SER A 27 19.97 -46.98 -16.37
CA SER A 27 20.35 -46.07 -15.27
C SER A 27 20.43 -44.62 -15.73
N THR A 28 21.02 -44.36 -16.90
CA THR A 28 21.14 -42.99 -17.42
C THR A 28 19.78 -42.40 -17.75
N ARG A 29 18.90 -43.13 -18.45
CA ARG A 29 17.54 -42.62 -18.79
C ARG A 29 16.70 -42.22 -17.57
N ARG A 30 16.82 -42.95 -16.45
CA ARG A 30 16.15 -42.60 -15.18
C ARG A 30 16.74 -41.35 -14.53
N LYS A 31 18.07 -41.18 -14.60
CA LYS A 31 18.75 -39.96 -14.11
C LYS A 31 18.34 -38.73 -14.91
N TRP A 32 18.28 -38.84 -16.24
CA TRP A 32 17.81 -37.75 -17.10
C TRP A 32 16.33 -37.44 -16.87
N ALA A 33 15.47 -38.44 -16.68
CA ALA A 33 14.05 -38.23 -16.35
C ALA A 33 13.87 -37.47 -15.02
N LEU A 34 14.64 -37.81 -13.99
CA LEU A 34 14.62 -37.09 -12.71
C LEU A 34 15.13 -35.65 -12.83
N VAL A 35 16.15 -35.41 -13.67
CA VAL A 35 16.63 -34.05 -13.96
C VAL A 35 15.56 -33.24 -14.70
N PHE A 36 14.87 -33.81 -15.69
CA PHE A 36 13.78 -33.14 -16.38
C PHE A 36 12.60 -32.81 -15.45
N ILE A 37 12.25 -33.71 -14.52
CA ILE A 37 11.21 -33.45 -13.51
C ILE A 37 11.64 -32.35 -12.53
N ALA A 38 12.90 -32.37 -12.08
CA ALA A 38 13.43 -31.34 -11.19
C ALA A 38 13.49 -29.96 -11.87
N VAL A 39 13.94 -29.90 -13.13
CA VAL A 39 13.93 -28.67 -13.93
C VAL A 39 12.50 -28.19 -14.19
N GLY A 40 11.56 -29.10 -14.47
CA GLY A 40 10.13 -28.78 -14.61
C GLY A 40 9.54 -28.18 -13.33
N LEU A 41 9.87 -28.72 -12.16
CA LEU A 41 9.44 -28.21 -10.85
C LEU A 41 10.05 -26.83 -10.55
N VAL A 42 11.32 -26.62 -10.87
CA VAL A 42 11.98 -25.31 -10.70
C VAL A 42 11.39 -24.28 -11.65
N LEU A 43 11.12 -24.65 -12.90
CA LEU A 43 10.48 -23.76 -13.88
C LEU A 43 9.02 -23.45 -13.54
N THR A 44 8.27 -24.36 -12.93
CA THR A 44 6.91 -24.10 -12.45
C THR A 44 6.88 -23.32 -11.14
N ALA A 45 7.85 -23.51 -10.25
CA ALA A 45 7.97 -22.69 -9.03
C ALA A 45 8.43 -21.26 -9.34
N LEU A 46 9.39 -21.08 -10.25
CA LEU A 46 9.84 -19.76 -10.71
C LEU A 46 8.84 -19.12 -11.68
N GLY A 47 8.27 -19.89 -12.60
CA GLY A 47 7.25 -19.42 -13.53
C GLY A 47 5.91 -19.13 -12.84
N GLY A 48 5.57 -19.86 -11.78
CA GLY A 48 4.36 -19.67 -10.99
C GLY A 48 4.40 -18.42 -10.11
N SER A 49 5.56 -18.05 -9.57
CA SER A 49 5.70 -16.80 -8.77
C SER A 49 5.72 -15.56 -9.65
N VAL A 50 6.33 -15.63 -10.84
CA VAL A 50 6.31 -14.54 -11.83
C VAL A 50 4.92 -14.45 -12.47
N ALA A 51 4.27 -15.58 -12.77
CA ALA A 51 2.90 -15.58 -13.25
C ALA A 51 1.91 -15.11 -12.18
N TYR A 52 2.07 -15.43 -10.90
CA TYR A 52 1.18 -14.92 -9.85
C TYR A 52 1.34 -13.40 -9.69
N ASN A 53 2.56 -12.87 -9.64
CA ASN A 53 2.80 -11.43 -9.58
C ASN A 53 2.37 -10.70 -10.87
N PHE A 54 2.58 -11.31 -12.05
CA PHE A 54 2.13 -10.75 -13.33
C PHE A 54 0.62 -10.87 -13.48
N VAL A 55 -0.03 -11.90 -12.95
CA VAL A 55 -1.48 -12.05 -12.96
C VAL A 55 -2.13 -11.10 -11.97
N THR A 56 -1.58 -10.91 -10.76
CA THR A 56 -2.13 -9.92 -9.81
C THR A 56 -1.92 -8.49 -10.29
N THR A 57 -0.78 -8.17 -10.90
CA THR A 57 -0.55 -6.84 -11.49
C THR A 57 -1.35 -6.65 -12.77
N THR A 58 -1.30 -7.58 -13.73
CA THR A 58 -1.94 -7.44 -15.06
C THR A 58 -3.44 -7.73 -15.07
N PHE A 59 -3.98 -8.56 -14.17
CA PHE A 59 -5.44 -8.73 -14.03
C PHE A 59 -6.09 -7.68 -13.12
N ALA A 60 -5.32 -6.98 -12.27
CA ALA A 60 -5.76 -5.72 -11.69
C ALA A 60 -5.76 -4.57 -12.72
N SER A 61 -4.96 -4.66 -13.79
CA SER A 61 -4.91 -3.68 -14.89
C SER A 61 -6.06 -3.75 -15.90
N ASN A 62 -7.09 -4.57 -15.68
CA ASN A 62 -8.23 -4.72 -16.62
C ASN A 62 -9.45 -3.85 -16.25
N SER A 63 -9.23 -2.65 -15.73
CA SER A 63 -10.27 -1.63 -15.61
C SER A 63 -9.63 -0.30 -15.95
N SER A 64 -10.21 0.41 -16.92
CA SER A 64 -9.96 1.82 -17.27
C SER A 64 -8.97 2.50 -16.31
N GLU A 65 -7.70 2.66 -16.71
CA GLU A 65 -6.63 3.14 -15.81
C GLU A 65 -7.09 4.42 -15.08
N ILE A 66 -7.50 4.24 -13.82
CA ILE A 66 -7.75 5.36 -12.93
C ILE A 66 -6.37 5.90 -12.59
N ALA A 67 -6.16 7.19 -12.85
CA ALA A 67 -4.89 7.83 -12.56
C ALA A 67 -4.55 7.68 -11.07
N ASP A 68 -3.41 7.06 -10.77
CA ASP A 68 -2.84 6.97 -9.42
C ASP A 68 -1.33 7.24 -9.50
N TYR A 69 -0.73 7.66 -8.39
CA TYR A 69 0.71 7.81 -8.29
C TYR A 69 1.37 6.49 -7.85
N GLU A 70 2.61 6.24 -8.26
CA GLU A 70 3.30 4.98 -7.97
C GLU A 70 4.14 5.01 -6.67
N GLY A 71 4.20 6.15 -5.98
CA GLY A 71 5.16 6.42 -4.90
C GLY A 71 4.55 6.76 -3.54
N LEU A 72 5.42 6.84 -2.52
CA LEU A 72 5.09 7.31 -1.17
C LEU A 72 4.79 8.82 -1.10
N GLY A 73 4.92 9.53 -2.22
CA GLY A 73 4.78 10.98 -2.31
C GLY A 73 6.05 11.76 -1.97
N GLN A 74 5.95 13.08 -2.17
CA GLN A 74 7.02 14.05 -1.95
C GLN A 74 6.53 15.35 -1.33
N GLY A 75 7.42 16.06 -0.63
CA GLY A 75 7.10 17.31 0.05
C GLY A 75 6.20 17.13 1.28
N THR A 76 5.61 18.21 1.74
CA THR A 76 4.68 18.19 2.89
C THR A 76 3.54 19.17 2.62
N VAL A 77 2.32 18.69 2.78
CA VAL A 77 1.09 19.47 2.69
C VAL A 77 0.22 19.16 3.90
N GLN A 78 -0.52 20.17 4.38
CA GLN A 78 -1.46 20.00 5.48
C GLN A 78 -2.88 19.86 4.93
N VAL A 79 -3.48 18.70 5.18
CA VAL A 79 -4.85 18.37 4.79
C VAL A 79 -5.76 18.50 6.01
N VAL A 80 -6.99 18.98 5.81
CA VAL A 80 -8.02 19.04 6.84
C VAL A 80 -9.11 18.03 6.48
N ILE A 81 -9.44 17.14 7.42
CA ILE A 81 -10.59 16.24 7.32
C ILE A 81 -11.65 16.71 8.30
N GLU A 82 -12.82 17.09 7.81
CA GLU A 82 -13.88 17.67 8.62
C GLU A 82 -14.72 16.59 9.32
N PRO A 83 -15.35 16.92 10.46
CA PRO A 83 -16.30 16.02 11.10
C PRO A 83 -17.50 15.76 10.18
N GLY A 84 -17.71 14.48 9.84
CA GLY A 84 -18.82 14.05 8.98
C GLY A 84 -18.43 13.81 7.53
N ASP A 85 -17.19 14.13 7.14
CA ASP A 85 -16.68 13.82 5.80
C ASP A 85 -16.84 12.34 5.47
N THR A 86 -17.42 12.08 4.31
CA THR A 86 -17.50 10.74 3.74
C THR A 86 -16.20 10.39 3.01
N GLY A 87 -15.98 9.11 2.70
CA GLY A 87 -14.80 8.70 1.92
C GLY A 87 -14.68 9.41 0.56
N THR A 88 -15.79 9.86 -0.02
CA THR A 88 -15.80 10.68 -1.25
C THR A 88 -15.41 12.13 -0.99
N ASP A 89 -15.83 12.73 0.12
CA ASP A 89 -15.46 14.11 0.48
C ASP A 89 -13.96 14.19 0.78
N ILE A 90 -13.44 13.19 1.52
CA ILE A 90 -12.00 13.02 1.77
C ILE A 90 -11.25 12.90 0.44
N ALA A 91 -11.75 12.09 -0.50
CA ALA A 91 -11.12 11.91 -1.80
C ALA A 91 -11.00 13.25 -2.56
N ALA A 92 -12.06 14.05 -2.58
CA ALA A 92 -12.09 15.36 -3.21
C ALA A 92 -11.08 16.32 -2.55
N THR A 93 -11.02 16.35 -1.22
CA THR A 93 -10.05 17.17 -0.48
C THR A 93 -8.61 16.77 -0.81
N LEU A 94 -8.29 15.47 -0.81
CA LEU A 94 -6.95 14.97 -1.13
C LEU A 94 -6.56 15.27 -2.59
N TYR A 95 -7.50 15.12 -3.52
CA TYR A 95 -7.27 15.43 -4.93
C TYR A 95 -7.03 16.94 -5.13
N GLY A 96 -7.87 17.79 -4.52
CA GLY A 96 -7.74 19.25 -4.58
C GLY A 96 -6.41 19.77 -4.02
N GLN A 97 -5.86 19.10 -3.01
CA GLN A 97 -4.54 19.42 -2.45
C GLN A 97 -3.36 18.74 -3.18
N GLY A 98 -3.64 17.93 -4.21
CA GLY A 98 -2.64 17.21 -4.99
C GLY A 98 -1.91 16.11 -4.21
N VAL A 99 -2.57 15.54 -3.19
CA VAL A 99 -2.08 14.37 -2.46
C VAL A 99 -2.25 13.11 -3.30
N VAL A 100 -3.41 12.93 -3.95
CA VAL A 100 -3.70 11.79 -4.83
C VAL A 100 -3.92 12.23 -6.27
N ALA A 101 -3.70 11.33 -7.24
CA ALA A 101 -3.83 11.68 -8.66
C ALA A 101 -5.30 11.69 -9.13
N SER A 102 -6.18 10.97 -8.43
CA SER A 102 -7.61 10.90 -8.73
C SER A 102 -8.41 10.59 -7.46
N GLU A 103 -9.59 11.20 -7.35
CA GLU A 103 -10.57 10.89 -6.30
C GLU A 103 -10.97 9.41 -6.34
N GLN A 104 -11.19 8.88 -7.55
CA GLN A 104 -11.62 7.51 -7.75
C GLN A 104 -10.58 6.50 -7.25
N ALA A 105 -9.28 6.81 -7.39
CA ALA A 105 -8.20 5.94 -6.90
C ALA A 105 -8.27 5.81 -5.37
N PHE A 106 -8.51 6.91 -4.67
CA PHE A 106 -8.69 6.91 -3.22
C PHE A 106 -9.96 6.18 -2.79
N ILE A 107 -11.08 6.42 -3.47
CA ILE A 107 -12.35 5.74 -3.17
C ILE A 107 -12.19 4.23 -3.31
N ASP A 108 -11.49 3.76 -4.33
CA ASP A 108 -11.28 2.32 -4.56
C ASP A 108 -10.31 1.73 -3.53
N ALA A 109 -9.24 2.46 -3.18
CA ALA A 109 -8.36 2.08 -2.07
C ALA A 109 -9.13 1.99 -0.73
N ALA A 110 -10.01 2.96 -0.46
CA ALA A 110 -10.84 2.99 0.75
C ALA A 110 -11.87 1.85 0.77
N LYS A 111 -12.46 1.48 -0.37
CA LYS A 111 -13.36 0.32 -0.46
C LYS A 111 -12.63 -1.01 -0.31
N ALA A 112 -11.39 -1.09 -0.78
CA ALA A 112 -10.56 -2.30 -0.68
C ALA A 112 -10.07 -2.55 0.76
N ASN A 113 -10.02 -1.51 1.61
CA ASN A 113 -9.54 -1.61 2.97
C ASN A 113 -10.69 -1.45 3.99
N PRO A 114 -10.99 -2.47 4.82
CA PRO A 114 -12.07 -2.38 5.83
C PRO A 114 -11.81 -1.33 6.92
N ASP A 115 -10.56 -0.97 7.16
CA ASP A 115 -10.18 0.00 8.19
C ASP A 115 -10.40 1.45 7.76
N SER A 116 -10.79 1.70 6.50
CA SER A 116 -11.04 3.05 5.96
C SER A 116 -12.10 3.84 6.74
N SER A 117 -13.06 3.16 7.36
CA SER A 117 -14.04 3.77 8.26
C SER A 117 -13.43 4.31 9.58
N GLY A 118 -12.19 3.94 9.87
CA GLY A 118 -11.44 4.34 11.06
C GLY A 118 -10.79 5.72 10.97
N ILE A 119 -10.80 6.38 9.81
CA ILE A 119 -10.24 7.72 9.62
C ILE A 119 -10.90 8.68 10.61
N LYS A 120 -10.07 9.51 11.27
CA LYS A 120 -10.53 10.46 12.28
C LYS A 120 -10.50 11.87 11.71
N PRO A 121 -11.47 12.73 12.05
CA PRO A 121 -11.39 14.14 11.70
C PRO A 121 -10.15 14.82 12.29
N GLY A 122 -9.63 15.83 11.61
CA GLY A 122 -8.53 16.66 12.05
C GLY A 122 -7.54 17.03 10.95
N PHE A 123 -6.44 17.65 11.38
CA PHE A 123 -5.35 18.07 10.51
C PHE A 123 -4.34 16.94 10.32
N TYR A 124 -3.88 16.74 9.09
CA TYR A 124 -2.91 15.71 8.74
C TYR A 124 -1.77 16.31 7.94
N PHE A 125 -0.52 15.94 8.28
CA PHE A 125 0.61 16.20 7.41
C PHE A 125 0.78 15.02 6.46
N MET A 126 0.63 15.30 5.16
CA MET A 126 0.72 14.31 4.10
C MET A 126 1.78 14.74 3.09
N GLN A 127 2.22 13.80 2.27
CA GLN A 127 3.04 14.10 1.11
C GLN A 127 2.14 14.39 -0.09
N ARG A 128 2.63 15.15 -1.06
CA ARG A 128 1.97 15.31 -2.36
C ARG A 128 2.32 14.13 -3.25
N GLU A 129 1.52 13.87 -4.26
CA GLU A 129 1.78 12.81 -5.25
C GLU A 129 1.96 11.41 -4.65
N MET A 130 1.16 11.10 -3.62
CA MET A 130 1.08 9.80 -2.98
C MET A 130 0.17 8.85 -3.77
N LYS A 131 0.55 7.58 -3.83
CA LYS A 131 -0.37 6.52 -4.21
C LYS A 131 -1.59 6.54 -3.28
N ALA A 132 -2.78 6.36 -3.83
CA ALA A 132 -4.03 6.38 -3.08
C ALA A 132 -4.04 5.43 -1.86
N GLU A 133 -3.45 4.24 -2.01
CA GLU A 133 -3.28 3.28 -0.92
C GLU A 133 -2.42 3.84 0.23
N TYR A 134 -1.30 4.50 -0.09
CA TYR A 134 -0.44 5.11 0.92
C TYR A 134 -1.07 6.33 1.57
N ALA A 135 -1.83 7.13 0.81
CA ALA A 135 -2.59 8.24 1.35
C ALA A 135 -3.63 7.75 2.38
N LEU A 136 -4.33 6.65 2.08
CA LEU A 136 -5.26 6.03 3.02
C LEU A 136 -4.57 5.55 4.30
N LEU A 137 -3.46 4.82 4.16
CA LEU A 137 -2.69 4.35 5.31
C LEU A 137 -2.17 5.52 6.16
N ALA A 138 -1.77 6.62 5.52
CA ALA A 138 -1.33 7.82 6.21
C ALA A 138 -2.46 8.48 7.03
N LEU A 139 -3.71 8.46 6.55
CA LEU A 139 -4.87 8.97 7.28
C LEU A 139 -5.28 8.08 8.47
N LEU A 140 -4.98 6.78 8.39
CA LEU A 140 -5.23 5.82 9.46
C LEU A 140 -4.16 5.84 10.55
N ASP A 141 -2.95 6.31 10.22
CA ASP A 141 -1.88 6.45 11.20
C ASP A 141 -2.09 7.70 12.09
N PRO A 142 -2.31 7.52 13.42
CA PRO A 142 -2.48 8.65 14.32
C PRO A 142 -1.22 9.52 14.44
N ASN A 143 -0.04 9.03 14.06
CA ASN A 143 1.20 9.81 14.12
C ASN A 143 1.28 10.90 13.04
N ASN A 144 0.51 10.78 11.96
CA ASN A 144 0.47 11.78 10.89
C ASN A 144 -0.49 12.95 11.19
N ARG A 145 -1.21 12.88 12.32
CA ARG A 145 -2.14 13.92 12.74
C ARG A 145 -1.40 15.07 13.41
N ASP A 146 -1.66 16.30 12.96
CA ASP A 146 -1.27 17.51 13.68
C ASP A 146 -2.26 17.75 14.84
N LEU A 147 -2.00 17.08 15.97
CA LEU A 147 -2.81 17.20 17.18
C LEU A 147 -2.32 18.35 18.06
N ARG A 148 -2.92 19.53 17.87
CA ARG A 148 -2.77 20.65 18.80
C ARG A 148 -3.84 20.57 19.87
N LYS A 149 -3.41 20.51 21.13
CA LYS A 149 -4.31 20.45 22.29
C LYS A 149 -4.07 21.67 23.17
N ILE A 150 -5.15 22.34 23.52
CA ILE A 150 -5.18 23.39 24.53
C ILE A 150 -5.96 22.89 25.73
N THR A 151 -5.41 23.11 26.93
CA THR A 151 -6.14 22.86 28.18
C THR A 151 -6.88 24.12 28.56
N ILE A 152 -8.17 24.00 28.89
CA ILE A 152 -9.04 25.12 29.27
C ILE A 152 -9.24 25.09 30.80
N PRO A 153 -8.44 25.82 31.60
CA PRO A 153 -8.64 25.92 33.04
C PRO A 153 -9.77 26.89 33.42
N GLU A 154 -10.67 26.46 34.29
CA GLU A 154 -11.77 27.29 34.80
C GLU A 154 -11.29 28.65 35.37
N GLY A 155 -12.12 29.68 35.21
CA GLY A 155 -11.88 31.02 35.77
C GLY A 155 -10.88 31.90 35.00
N LYS A 156 -10.49 31.52 33.77
CA LYS A 156 -9.75 32.39 32.85
C LYS A 156 -10.69 33.17 31.94
N SER A 157 -10.25 34.37 31.55
CA SER A 157 -10.96 35.22 30.58
C SER A 157 -10.81 34.69 29.16
N ILE A 158 -11.66 35.16 28.26
CA ILE A 158 -11.59 34.79 26.85
C ILE A 158 -10.28 35.23 26.18
N ASP A 159 -9.77 36.41 26.54
CA ASP A 159 -8.50 36.93 26.04
C ASP A 159 -7.31 36.01 26.37
N TYR A 160 -7.35 35.34 27.53
CA TYR A 160 -6.32 34.35 27.88
C TYR A 160 -6.33 33.17 26.91
N TYR A 161 -7.51 32.74 26.46
CA TYR A 161 -7.63 31.65 25.49
C TYR A 161 -7.23 32.09 24.10
N PHE A 162 -7.58 33.31 23.68
CA PHE A 162 -7.14 33.85 22.41
C PHE A 162 -5.60 33.95 22.32
N ASP A 163 -4.94 34.44 23.37
CA ASP A 163 -3.47 34.48 23.46
C ASP A 163 -2.86 33.06 23.39
N LYS A 164 -3.49 32.09 24.05
CA LYS A 164 -3.04 30.70 24.01
C LYS A 164 -3.24 30.05 22.64
N ILE A 165 -4.35 30.33 21.96
CA ILE A 165 -4.62 29.85 20.60
C ILE A 165 -3.60 30.46 19.65
N ALA A 166 -3.42 31.78 19.67
CA ALA A 166 -2.42 32.49 18.87
C ALA A 166 -1.01 31.89 19.05
N SER A 167 -0.61 31.64 20.30
CA SER A 167 0.67 31.01 20.63
C SER A 167 0.81 29.58 20.10
N LEU A 168 -0.28 28.80 20.08
CA LEU A 168 -0.27 27.41 19.62
C LEU A 168 -0.37 27.28 18.11
N THR A 169 -1.09 28.16 17.44
CA THR A 169 -1.28 28.15 15.98
C THR A 169 -0.17 28.89 15.25
N GLY A 170 0.47 29.87 15.91
CA GLY A 170 1.37 30.83 15.29
C GLY A 170 0.65 32.02 14.65
N ALA A 171 -0.67 32.12 14.82
CA ALA A 171 -1.47 33.26 14.37
C ALA A 171 -1.29 34.48 15.29
N THR A 172 -1.71 35.64 14.80
CA THR A 172 -1.77 36.87 15.59
C THR A 172 -3.04 36.90 16.46
N LEU A 173 -3.00 37.68 17.53
CA LEU A 173 -4.18 37.86 18.40
C LEU A 173 -5.38 38.42 17.60
N ASP A 174 -5.13 39.37 16.70
CA ASP A 174 -6.16 39.98 15.86
C ASP A 174 -6.83 38.97 14.92
N GLU A 175 -6.07 38.04 14.32
CA GLU A 175 -6.62 36.97 13.49
C GLU A 175 -7.48 36.01 14.31
N VAL A 176 -7.07 35.69 15.54
CA VAL A 176 -7.83 34.82 16.43
C VAL A 176 -9.12 35.50 16.89
N THR A 177 -9.06 36.80 17.22
CA THR A 177 -10.27 37.56 17.59
C THR A 177 -11.22 37.70 16.42
N ALA A 178 -10.73 37.97 15.20
CA ALA A 178 -11.57 38.02 14.01
C ALA A 178 -12.23 36.67 13.71
N ALA A 179 -11.50 35.55 13.86
CA ALA A 179 -12.09 34.22 13.73
C ALA A 179 -13.11 33.91 14.84
N ALA A 180 -12.96 34.52 16.01
CA ALA A 180 -13.89 34.38 17.12
C ALA A 180 -15.24 35.11 16.88
N GLU A 181 -15.26 36.12 16.01
CA GLU A 181 -16.49 36.83 15.65
C GLU A 181 -17.41 36.00 14.72
N ASP A 182 -16.86 34.99 14.03
CA ASP A 182 -17.64 34.09 13.19
C ASP A 182 -18.33 33.00 14.03
N THR A 183 -19.39 33.40 14.72
CA THR A 183 -20.15 32.54 15.64
C THR A 183 -20.80 31.34 14.94
N GLU A 184 -21.08 31.45 13.64
CA GLU A 184 -21.64 30.36 12.83
C GLU A 184 -20.58 29.30 12.53
N ALA A 185 -19.37 29.71 12.13
CA ALA A 185 -18.25 28.79 11.90
C ALA A 185 -17.79 28.08 13.19
N LEU A 186 -17.95 28.71 14.35
CA LEU A 186 -17.61 28.13 15.66
C LEU A 186 -18.63 27.09 16.15
N GLY A 187 -19.80 26.99 15.51
CA GLY A 187 -20.84 26.04 15.90
C GLY A 187 -21.44 26.33 17.27
N LEU A 188 -21.53 27.61 17.64
CA LEU A 188 -22.16 28.01 18.91
C LEU A 188 -23.65 27.62 18.92
N PRO A 189 -24.17 27.11 20.05
CA PRO A 189 -25.59 26.85 20.19
C PRO A 189 -26.38 28.16 20.14
N ALA A 190 -27.64 28.11 19.70
CA ALA A 190 -28.48 29.30 19.54
C ALA A 190 -28.68 30.04 20.87
N GLU A 191 -28.59 29.33 22.00
CA GLU A 191 -28.65 29.85 23.36
C GLU A 191 -27.47 30.77 23.73
N ALA A 192 -26.38 30.74 22.97
CA ALA A 192 -25.23 31.61 23.18
C ALA A 192 -25.49 33.06 22.73
N ASP A 193 -26.46 33.30 21.84
CA ASP A 193 -26.77 34.62 21.27
C ASP A 193 -25.52 35.36 20.76
N GLY A 194 -24.59 34.59 20.15
CA GLY A 194 -23.31 35.09 19.66
C GLY A 194 -22.25 35.40 20.73
N ASN A 195 -22.53 35.12 22.02
CA ASN A 195 -21.57 35.32 23.10
C ASN A 195 -20.74 34.06 23.34
N LEU A 196 -19.41 34.21 23.26
CA LEU A 196 -18.47 33.14 23.55
C LEU A 196 -18.25 32.89 25.04
N GLU A 197 -18.46 33.91 25.87
CA GLU A 197 -18.29 33.78 27.31
C GLU A 197 -19.32 32.79 27.90
N GLY A 198 -18.82 31.74 28.56
CA GLY A 198 -19.65 30.68 29.16
C GLY A 198 -19.88 29.45 28.27
N TRP A 199 -19.37 29.45 27.03
CA TRP A 199 -19.52 28.35 26.07
C TRP A 199 -18.17 27.75 25.60
N LEU A 200 -17.05 28.19 26.17
CA LEU A 200 -15.69 27.71 25.92
C LEU A 200 -15.18 26.78 27.04
#